data_AF-A0A926SXP0-F1
#
_entry.id   AF-A0A926SXP0-F1
#
_cell.length_a   1.000
_cell.length_b   1.000
_cell.length_c   1.000
_cell.angle_alpha   90.00
_cell.angle_beta   90.00
_cell.angle_gamma   90.00
#
_symmetry.space_group_name_H-M   'P 1'
#
loop_
_entity.id
_entity.type
_entity.pdbx_description
1 polymer ?
#
loop_
_entity_poly.entity_id
_entity_poly.type
_entity_poly.pdbx_seq_one_letter_code
_entity_poly.pdbx_strand_id
1 'polypeptide(L)'
;MGATVLLFALLVAPASAHKVQISEDVGSTLHIEPNDNPKAGEPSLAWFALTRKGGKAIPLRECNCKLAVYSQPRTPDASPVLSPPLKAMSAEGYQGIPGADIVFPKPGAYQVQLSGTAASGANFKPFSLTYTVTVAGGKSAGAAREETTQTTQTTQNASVSSERWQIPVIALATILGIGIAWGISRRLK
;
A
#
# COMPACT_ATOMS: atom_id res chain seq x y z
N MET A 1 -8.28 -53.88 -10.32
CA MET A 1 -7.43 -52.72 -10.63
C MET A 1 -8.17 -51.48 -10.13
N GLY A 2 -7.89 -51.05 -8.90
CA GLY A 2 -8.63 -49.97 -8.23
C GLY A 2 -8.06 -48.61 -8.63
N ALA A 3 -8.90 -47.71 -9.12
CA ALA A 3 -8.52 -46.34 -9.45
C ALA A 3 -8.47 -45.50 -8.17
N THR A 4 -7.27 -45.13 -7.74
CA THR A 4 -7.06 -44.16 -6.66
C THR A 4 -7.31 -42.76 -7.22
N VAL A 5 -8.44 -42.16 -6.87
CA VAL A 5 -8.73 -40.75 -7.17
C VAL A 5 -7.93 -39.89 -6.19
N LEU A 6 -6.83 -39.29 -6.68
CA LEU A 6 -6.10 -38.27 -5.92
C LEU A 6 -6.92 -36.97 -5.91
N LEU A 7 -7.57 -36.69 -4.78
CA LEU A 7 -8.27 -35.43 -4.54
C LEU A 7 -7.24 -34.36 -4.14
N PHE A 8 -6.81 -33.55 -5.10
CA PHE A 8 -6.00 -32.35 -4.83
C PHE A 8 -6.87 -31.29 -4.15
N ALA A 9 -6.77 -31.18 -2.83
CA ALA A 9 -7.33 -30.07 -2.08
C ALA A 9 -6.51 -28.80 -2.36
N LEU A 10 -7.06 -27.90 -3.17
CA LEU A 10 -6.51 -26.55 -3.36
C LEU A 10 -6.61 -25.78 -2.03
N LEU A 11 -5.49 -25.67 -1.32
CA LEU A 11 -5.33 -24.79 -0.16
C LEU A 11 -5.35 -23.34 -0.65
N VAL A 12 -6.54 -22.74 -0.70
CA VAL A 12 -6.68 -21.29 -0.93
C VAL A 12 -6.28 -20.60 0.37
N ALA A 13 -5.09 -19.98 0.40
CA ALA A 13 -4.69 -19.14 1.51
C ALA A 13 -5.66 -17.94 1.63
N PRO A 14 -6.10 -17.55 2.84
CA PRO A 14 -6.94 -16.39 3.00
C PRO A 14 -6.18 -15.15 2.54
N ALA A 15 -6.69 -14.47 1.50
CA ALA A 15 -6.23 -13.13 1.17
C ALA A 15 -6.55 -12.20 2.36
N SER A 16 -5.60 -11.36 2.76
CA SER A 16 -5.83 -10.32 3.75
C SER A 16 -6.76 -9.26 3.16
N ALA A 17 -8.06 -9.55 3.17
CA ALA A 17 -9.07 -8.58 2.82
C ALA A 17 -9.17 -7.54 3.95
N HIS A 18 -9.27 -6.27 3.56
CA HIS A 18 -9.22 -5.09 4.40
C HIS A 18 -9.91 -5.29 5.76
N LYS A 19 -9.12 -5.26 6.84
CA LYS A 19 -9.62 -5.58 8.17
C LYS A 19 -10.35 -4.38 8.75
N VAL A 20 -11.67 -4.45 8.78
CA VAL A 20 -12.50 -3.49 9.51
C VAL A 20 -12.23 -3.65 11.01
N GLN A 21 -11.98 -2.54 11.70
CA GLN A 21 -11.94 -2.47 13.15
C GLN A 21 -13.16 -1.71 13.65
N ILE A 22 -13.69 -2.10 14.81
CA ILE A 22 -14.86 -1.48 15.44
C ILE A 22 -14.52 -1.17 16.89
N SER A 23 -14.89 0.03 17.34
CA SER A 23 -14.81 0.48 18.72
C SER A 23 -16.09 1.27 19.00
N GLU A 24 -16.88 0.78 19.96
CA GLU A 24 -18.18 1.34 20.29
C GLU A 24 -19.13 1.42 19.07
N ASP A 25 -19.54 2.63 18.67
CA ASP A 25 -20.40 2.91 17.53
C ASP A 25 -19.63 3.41 16.30
N VAL A 26 -18.30 3.28 16.30
CA VAL A 26 -17.41 3.71 15.21
C VAL A 26 -16.69 2.50 14.61
N GLY A 27 -16.79 2.36 13.29
CA GLY A 27 -16.05 1.38 12.50
C GLY A 27 -15.12 2.04 11.50
N SER A 28 -13.97 1.42 11.23
CA SER A 28 -13.10 1.90 10.15
C SER A 28 -12.31 0.80 9.47
N THR A 29 -12.13 0.98 8.17
CA THR A 29 -11.17 0.25 7.35
C THR A 29 -9.95 1.15 7.12
N LEU A 30 -8.75 0.61 7.37
CA LEU A 30 -7.49 1.24 6.99
C LEU A 30 -7.09 0.74 5.61
N HIS A 31 -6.68 1.67 4.75
CA HIS A 31 -5.93 1.39 3.53
C HIS A 31 -4.63 2.18 3.53
N ILE A 32 -3.57 1.62 2.94
CA ILE A 32 -2.26 2.22 2.79
C ILE A 32 -1.81 2.07 1.34
N GLU A 33 -1.58 3.19 0.66
CA GLU A 33 -1.15 3.16 -0.72
C GLU A 33 0.38 2.96 -0.86
N PRO A 34 0.82 2.20 -1.88
CA PRO A 34 0.01 1.39 -2.80
C PRO A 34 -0.31 -0.01 -2.23
N ASN A 35 -1.54 -0.49 -2.44
CA ASN A 35 -1.97 -1.89 -2.26
C ASN A 35 -1.75 -2.50 -0.86
N ASP A 36 -1.83 -1.71 0.21
CA ASP A 36 -1.66 -2.11 1.61
C ASP A 36 -0.31 -2.77 1.93
N ASN A 37 0.71 -2.50 1.11
CA ASN A 37 2.05 -3.07 1.27
C ASN A 37 3.12 -1.96 1.37
N PRO A 38 3.10 -1.16 2.45
CA PRO A 38 4.07 -0.09 2.64
C PRO A 38 5.50 -0.61 2.72
N LYS A 39 6.44 0.19 2.22
CA LYS A 39 7.87 -0.12 2.26
C LYS A 39 8.60 0.89 3.15
N ALA A 40 9.58 0.41 3.89
CA ALA A 40 10.39 1.27 4.75
C ALA A 40 11.16 2.31 3.93
N GLY A 41 11.19 3.56 4.42
CA GLY A 41 11.86 4.68 3.76
C GLY A 41 11.14 5.24 2.54
N GLU A 42 9.99 4.69 2.15
CA GLU A 42 9.17 5.18 1.05
C GLU A 42 7.90 5.86 1.59
N PRO A 43 7.42 6.95 0.95
CA PRO A 43 6.16 7.56 1.32
C PRO A 43 4.99 6.63 0.99
N SER A 44 4.04 6.55 1.90
CA SER A 44 2.79 5.81 1.75
C SER A 44 1.63 6.68 2.21
N LEU A 45 0.52 6.65 1.49
CA LEU A 45 -0.70 7.38 1.87
C LEU A 45 -1.62 6.44 2.65
N ALA A 46 -1.76 6.66 3.95
CA ALA A 46 -2.73 5.94 4.76
C ALA A 46 -4.05 6.71 4.81
N TRP A 47 -5.18 6.03 4.63
CA TRP A 47 -6.49 6.64 4.80
C TRP A 47 -7.48 5.68 5.47
N PHE A 48 -8.48 6.27 6.12
CA PHE A 48 -9.39 5.56 7.01
C PHE A 48 -10.83 5.79 6.55
N ALA A 49 -11.49 4.76 6.02
CA ALA A 49 -12.93 4.78 5.78
C ALA A 49 -13.67 4.73 7.13
N LEU A 50 -13.78 5.88 7.79
CA LEU A 50 -14.35 6.00 9.13
C LEU A 50 -15.88 6.16 9.04
N THR A 51 -16.62 5.33 9.77
CA THR A 51 -18.09 5.30 9.72
C THR A 51 -18.69 5.15 11.12
N ARG A 52 -19.92 5.64 11.30
CA ARG A 52 -20.76 5.34 12.47
C ARG A 52 -21.56 4.07 12.22
N LYS A 53 -22.15 3.53 13.28
CA LYS A 53 -23.22 2.52 13.20
C LYS A 53 -24.26 2.96 12.17
N GLY A 54 -24.61 2.05 11.25
CA GLY A 54 -25.47 2.33 10.10
C GLY A 54 -24.72 2.78 8.83
N GLY A 55 -23.38 2.81 8.85
CA GLY A 55 -22.55 3.01 7.65
C GLY A 55 -22.37 4.47 7.23
N LYS A 56 -22.87 5.44 8.01
CA LYS A 56 -22.68 6.86 7.72
C LYS A 56 -21.21 7.25 7.91
N ALA A 57 -20.59 7.82 6.89
CA ALA A 57 -19.21 8.29 6.97
C ALA A 57 -19.03 9.38 8.05
N ILE A 58 -17.88 9.34 8.74
CA ILE A 58 -17.41 10.38 9.65
C ILE A 58 -16.28 11.13 8.93
N PRO A 59 -16.53 12.33 8.40
CA PRO A 59 -15.46 13.12 7.81
C PRO A 59 -14.52 13.66 8.90
N LEU A 60 -13.25 13.90 8.55
CA LEU A 60 -12.23 14.40 9.47
C LEU A 60 -12.65 15.69 10.19
N ARG A 61 -13.39 16.59 9.51
CA ARG A 61 -13.91 17.83 10.11
C ARG A 61 -14.85 17.60 11.31
N GLU A 62 -15.47 16.42 11.39
CA GLU A 62 -16.37 16.03 12.48
C GLU A 62 -15.63 15.26 13.59
N CYS A 63 -14.32 15.03 13.45
CA CYS A 63 -13.53 14.25 14.37
C CYS A 63 -12.30 15.02 14.88
N ASN A 64 -12.15 15.07 16.20
CA ASN A 64 -10.88 15.43 16.84
C ASN A 64 -9.94 14.23 16.81
N CYS A 65 -9.61 13.77 15.60
CA CYS A 65 -8.87 12.54 15.37
C CYS A 65 -7.36 12.74 15.56
N LYS A 66 -6.68 11.70 16.04
CA LYS A 66 -5.22 11.62 16.15
C LYS A 66 -4.74 10.28 15.62
N LEU A 67 -3.61 10.32 14.93
CA LEU A 67 -2.94 9.16 14.39
C LEU A 67 -1.61 8.94 15.10
N ALA A 68 -1.38 7.72 15.57
CA ALA A 68 -0.14 7.32 16.21
C ALA A 68 0.32 5.97 15.63
N VAL A 69 1.61 5.85 15.32
CA VAL A 69 2.23 4.64 14.81
C VAL A 69 3.24 4.14 15.84
N TYR A 70 3.17 2.87 16.19
CA TYR A 70 4.06 2.22 17.16
C TYR A 70 4.76 1.04 16.51
N SER A 71 6.07 0.90 16.72
CA SER A 71 6.78 -0.33 16.34
C SER A 71 6.35 -1.50 17.22
N GLN A 72 6.35 -2.71 16.67
CA GLN A 72 6.18 -3.94 17.45
C GLN A 72 7.52 -4.67 17.67
N PRO A 73 7.69 -5.35 18.82
CA PRO A 73 6.76 -5.45 19.94
C PRO A 73 6.60 -4.13 20.71
N ARG A 74 5.38 -3.87 21.19
CA ARG A 74 5.02 -2.64 21.92
C ARG A 74 4.98 -2.92 23.42
N THR A 75 5.69 -2.13 24.22
CA THR A 75 5.50 -2.09 25.68
C THR A 75 4.34 -1.14 26.02
N PRO A 76 3.67 -1.29 27.18
CA PRO A 76 2.56 -0.43 27.58
C PRO A 76 2.89 1.07 27.53
N ASP A 77 4.10 1.44 27.94
CA ASP A 77 4.56 2.84 28.02
C ASP A 77 5.30 3.31 26.76
N ALA A 78 5.28 2.52 25.68
CA ALA A 78 5.92 2.90 24.44
C ALA A 78 5.28 4.16 23.85
N SER A 79 6.12 5.14 23.56
CA SER A 79 5.74 6.32 22.79
C SER A 79 5.57 5.97 21.30
N PRO A 80 4.72 6.71 20.56
CA PRO A 80 4.63 6.55 19.11
C PRO A 80 5.99 6.82 18.45
N VAL A 81 6.35 6.01 17.46
CA VAL A 81 7.51 6.28 16.58
C VAL A 81 7.17 7.31 15.52
N LEU A 82 5.89 7.46 15.15
CA LEU A 82 5.38 8.51 14.28
C LEU A 82 4.02 9.01 14.80
N SER A 83 3.77 10.32 14.63
CA SER A 83 2.48 10.96 14.91
C SER A 83 2.12 11.91 13.76
N PRO A 84 1.91 11.39 12.54
CA PRO A 84 1.69 12.23 11.36
C PRO A 84 0.37 13.00 11.48
N PRO A 85 0.32 14.25 10.97
CA PRO A 85 -0.91 15.03 10.96
C PRO A 85 -1.93 14.40 10.02
N LEU A 86 -3.21 14.45 10.41
CA LEU A 86 -4.31 14.02 9.56
C LEU A 86 -4.74 15.17 8.63
N LYS A 87 -4.99 14.82 7.36
CA LYS A 87 -5.58 15.68 6.33
C LYS A 87 -6.87 15.05 5.81
N ALA A 88 -7.82 15.88 5.43
CA ALA A 88 -9.05 15.42 4.81
C ALA A 88 -8.75 15.03 3.35
N MET A 89 -9.25 13.88 2.92
CA MET A 89 -9.09 13.41 1.54
C MET A 89 -10.31 12.62 1.07
N SER A 90 -10.32 12.29 -0.22
CA SER A 90 -11.37 11.49 -0.84
C SER A 90 -10.74 10.30 -1.54
N ALA A 91 -11.25 9.10 -1.26
CA ALA A 91 -10.80 7.85 -1.85
C ALA A 91 -11.98 6.87 -1.88
N GLU A 92 -12.05 6.03 -2.92
CA GLU A 92 -13.04 4.94 -3.02
C GLU A 92 -14.51 5.35 -2.75
N GLY A 93 -14.89 6.56 -3.17
CA GLY A 93 -16.24 7.09 -2.96
C GLY A 93 -16.48 7.73 -1.59
N TYR A 94 -15.55 7.60 -0.65
CA TYR A 94 -15.55 8.36 0.61
C TYR A 94 -15.04 9.79 0.38
N GLN A 95 -15.58 10.74 1.14
CA GLN A 95 -15.21 12.15 1.04
C GLN A 95 -14.85 12.74 2.39
N GLY A 96 -13.77 13.53 2.39
CA GLY A 96 -13.28 14.21 3.59
C GLY A 96 -12.87 13.28 4.71
N ILE A 97 -12.52 12.03 4.41
CA ILE A 97 -12.07 11.04 5.40
C ILE A 97 -10.68 11.39 5.94
N PRO A 98 -10.33 10.90 7.14
CA PRO A 98 -8.97 11.03 7.67
C PRO A 98 -7.95 10.31 6.78
N GLY A 99 -6.88 10.99 6.41
CA GLY A 99 -5.70 10.37 5.82
C GLY A 99 -4.40 11.07 6.23
N ALA A 100 -3.26 10.44 5.99
CA ALA A 100 -1.95 10.94 6.33
C ALA A 100 -0.86 10.35 5.43
N ASP A 101 0.16 11.15 5.13
CA ASP A 101 1.38 10.63 4.53
C ASP A 101 2.25 10.03 5.65
N ILE A 102 2.71 8.80 5.45
CA ILE A 102 3.52 8.04 6.41
C ILE A 102 4.78 7.55 5.70
N VAL A 103 5.94 7.77 6.32
CA VAL A 103 7.19 7.13 5.92
C VAL A 103 7.62 6.23 7.08
N PHE A 104 7.47 4.91 6.92
CA PHE A 104 7.88 3.97 7.95
C PHE A 104 9.41 3.88 8.01
N PRO A 105 10.05 4.04 9.19
CA PRO A 105 11.50 4.19 9.25
C PRO A 105 12.27 2.90 8.97
N LYS A 106 11.70 1.74 9.31
CA LYS A 106 12.34 0.42 9.19
C LYS A 106 11.33 -0.66 8.78
N PRO A 107 11.76 -1.74 8.12
CA PRO A 107 10.91 -2.90 7.89
C PRO A 107 10.49 -3.54 9.22
N GLY A 108 9.31 -4.16 9.24
CA GLY A 108 8.79 -4.85 10.42
C GLY A 108 7.30 -4.61 10.66
N ALA A 109 6.80 -5.10 11.79
CA ALA A 109 5.40 -4.93 12.18
C ALA A 109 5.20 -3.64 12.98
N TYR A 110 4.11 -2.95 12.68
CA TYR A 110 3.69 -1.72 13.35
C TYR A 110 2.22 -1.82 13.76
N GLN A 111 1.87 -1.11 14.84
CA GLN A 111 0.49 -0.79 15.18
C GLN A 111 0.19 0.62 14.72
N VAL A 112 -0.70 0.76 13.73
CA VAL A 112 -1.27 2.03 13.31
C VAL A 112 -2.56 2.25 14.09
N GLN A 113 -2.59 3.29 14.92
CA GLN A 113 -3.70 3.58 15.81
C GLN A 113 -4.36 4.90 15.44
N LEU A 114 -5.64 4.84 15.08
CA LEU A 114 -6.51 5.99 14.92
C LEU A 114 -7.39 6.11 16.18
N SER A 115 -7.35 7.26 16.83
CA SER A 115 -8.21 7.57 17.98
C SER A 115 -8.91 8.89 17.76
N GLY A 116 -10.06 9.11 18.40
CA GLY A 116 -10.76 10.37 18.25
C GLY A 116 -11.97 10.52 19.13
N THR A 117 -12.42 11.76 19.21
CA THR A 117 -13.70 12.16 19.81
C THR A 117 -14.50 12.99 18.81
N ALA A 118 -15.82 13.06 19.01
CA ALA A 118 -16.68 13.93 18.22
C ALA A 118 -16.24 15.41 18.35
N ALA A 119 -16.12 16.09 17.21
CA ALA A 119 -16.03 17.54 17.18
C ALA A 119 -17.40 18.18 17.49
N SER A 120 -17.42 19.50 17.69
CA SER A 120 -18.67 20.23 17.97
C SER A 120 -19.73 19.97 16.89
N GLY A 121 -20.94 19.57 17.30
CA GLY A 121 -22.05 19.24 16.41
C GLY A 121 -22.03 17.82 15.82
N ALA A 122 -20.95 17.04 16.02
CA ALA A 122 -20.91 15.63 15.68
C ALA A 122 -21.41 14.77 16.86
N ASN A 123 -21.82 13.52 16.57
CA ASN A 123 -22.33 12.60 17.59
C ASN A 123 -21.90 11.15 17.29
N PHE A 124 -20.85 10.73 17.98
CA PHE A 124 -20.34 9.35 18.06
C PHE A 124 -19.51 9.24 19.34
N LYS A 125 -19.33 8.02 19.86
CA LYS A 125 -18.56 7.79 21.09
C LYS A 125 -17.05 7.94 20.84
N PRO A 126 -16.26 8.34 21.86
CA PRO A 126 -14.80 8.25 21.79
C PRO A 126 -14.36 6.85 21.39
N PHE A 127 -13.35 6.77 20.52
CA PHE A 127 -12.89 5.50 19.96
C PHE A 127 -11.37 5.40 19.90
N SER A 128 -10.89 4.15 19.83
CA SER A 128 -9.49 3.82 19.51
C SER A 128 -9.45 2.55 18.67
N LEU A 129 -9.06 2.67 17.40
CA LEU A 129 -8.96 1.59 16.42
C LEU A 129 -7.48 1.32 16.13
N THR A 130 -7.07 0.05 16.19
CA THR A 130 -5.66 -0.34 16.00
C THR A 130 -5.52 -1.41 14.91
N TYR A 131 -4.61 -1.18 13.99
CA TYR A 131 -4.34 -2.05 12.85
C TYR A 131 -2.88 -2.52 12.91
N THR A 132 -2.68 -3.82 12.71
CA THR A 132 -1.34 -4.37 12.51
C THR A 132 -0.97 -4.23 11.05
N VAL A 133 0.15 -3.55 10.79
CA VAL A 133 0.68 -3.30 9.45
C VAL A 133 2.07 -3.89 9.36
N THR A 134 2.30 -4.72 8.35
CA THR A 134 3.62 -5.26 8.03
C THR A 134 4.26 -4.37 6.98
N VAL A 135 5.42 -3.82 7.29
CA VAL A 135 6.21 -2.96 6.40
C VAL A 135 7.34 -3.79 5.79
N ALA A 136 7.38 -3.83 4.46
CA ALA A 136 8.41 -4.53 3.72
C ALA A 136 9.74 -3.75 3.67
N GLY A 137 10.81 -4.43 3.23
CA GLY A 137 12.06 -3.79 2.84
C GLY A 137 11.83 -2.73 1.76
N GLY A 138 12.32 -1.52 1.98
CA GLY A 138 12.36 -0.45 0.99
C GLY A 138 13.75 0.20 0.95
N LYS A 139 13.87 1.38 0.33
CA LYS A 139 15.14 2.12 0.30
C LYS A 139 15.55 2.44 1.74
N SER A 140 16.71 1.92 2.16
CA SER A 140 17.25 2.18 3.49
C SER A 140 17.37 3.69 3.71
N ALA A 141 16.76 4.22 4.77
CA ALA A 141 17.00 5.59 5.22
C ALA A 141 18.47 5.80 5.71
N GLY A 142 19.29 4.74 5.67
CA GLY A 142 20.74 4.78 5.88
C GLY A 142 21.51 4.48 4.60
N ALA A 143 21.50 5.43 3.66
CA ALA A 143 22.55 5.64 2.65
C ALA A 143 22.49 7.06 2.08
N ALA A 144 22.26 8.07 2.93
CA ALA A 144 22.75 9.42 2.68
C ALA A 144 24.11 9.54 3.39
N ARG A 145 25.12 8.89 2.81
CA ARG A 145 26.52 9.14 3.16
C ARG A 145 27.17 9.76 1.93
N GLU A 146 27.37 11.08 2.04
CA GLU A 146 28.39 11.86 1.34
C GLU A 146 28.35 11.83 -0.21
N GLU A 147 27.41 12.55 -0.81
CA GLU A 147 27.75 13.23 -2.07
C GLU A 147 28.52 14.51 -1.70
N THR A 148 29.82 14.32 -1.54
CA THR A 148 30.80 15.40 -1.40
C THR A 148 30.68 16.32 -2.61
N THR A 149 30.43 17.60 -2.33
CA THR A 149 30.74 18.76 -3.16
C THR A 149 32.02 18.53 -3.99
N GLN A 150 31.89 18.22 -5.28
CA GLN A 150 32.98 18.31 -6.24
C GLN A 150 32.77 19.53 -7.15
N THR A 151 33.34 20.62 -6.69
CA THR A 151 34.12 21.62 -7.41
C THR A 151 33.98 21.69 -8.94
N THR A 152 33.51 22.86 -9.35
CA THR A 152 33.63 23.49 -10.66
C THR A 152 35.06 23.41 -11.25
N GLN A 153 35.13 23.20 -12.59
CA GLN A 153 36.25 23.39 -13.52
C GLN A 153 37.34 22.30 -13.63
N THR A 154 37.38 21.64 -14.79
CA THR A 154 38.51 21.77 -15.75
C THR A 154 38.01 21.55 -17.18
N THR A 155 38.23 22.55 -18.01
CA THR A 155 38.01 22.61 -19.47
C THR A 155 38.94 21.64 -20.19
N GLN A 156 38.41 20.72 -21.02
CA GLN A 156 39.10 20.26 -22.24
C GLN A 156 38.09 19.96 -23.36
N ASN A 157 38.13 20.82 -24.38
CA ASN A 157 37.62 20.55 -25.71
C ASN A 157 38.26 19.27 -26.28
N ALA A 158 37.44 18.31 -26.69
CA ALA A 158 37.72 17.47 -27.85
C ALA A 158 36.41 16.85 -28.35
N SER A 159 35.85 17.45 -29.40
CA SER A 159 34.88 16.81 -30.27
C SER A 159 35.53 15.61 -30.95
N VAL A 160 35.14 14.40 -30.58
CA VAL A 160 35.45 13.19 -31.34
C VAL A 160 34.16 12.41 -31.59
N SER A 161 33.72 12.56 -32.83
CA SER A 161 33.06 11.61 -33.73
C SER A 161 32.08 10.58 -33.17
N SER A 162 30.87 10.69 -33.69
CA SER A 162 29.91 9.61 -33.96
C SER A 162 30.57 8.29 -34.38
N GLU A 163 30.34 7.24 -33.60
CA GLU A 163 30.44 5.85 -34.08
C GLU A 163 29.06 5.21 -33.94
N ARG A 164 28.31 5.46 -35.00
CA ARG A 164 27.08 4.79 -35.42
C ARG A 164 27.41 3.32 -35.66
N TRP A 165 27.27 2.47 -34.65
CA TRP A 165 27.33 1.02 -34.87
C TRP A 165 26.01 0.55 -35.50
N GLN A 166 26.01 0.55 -36.83
CA GLN A 166 25.00 -0.11 -37.65
C GLN A 166 25.15 -1.62 -37.46
N ILE A 167 24.11 -2.27 -36.92
CA ILE A 167 23.92 -3.71 -37.11
C ILE A 167 22.77 -3.88 -38.12
N PRO A 168 22.98 -4.60 -39.24
CA PRO A 168 21.96 -4.81 -40.25
C PRO A 168 20.81 -5.71 -39.76
N VAL A 169 19.60 -5.32 -40.16
CA VAL A 169 18.35 -6.06 -40.04
C VAL A 169 18.46 -7.41 -40.74
N ILE A 170 18.10 -8.49 -40.05
CA ILE A 170 17.57 -9.70 -40.69
C ILE A 170 16.17 -9.94 -40.13
N ALA A 171 15.18 -9.75 -40.99
CA ALA A 171 13.78 -10.10 -40.78
C ALA A 171 13.53 -11.52 -41.28
N LEU A 172 12.94 -12.39 -40.44
CA LEU A 172 12.13 -13.57 -40.83
C LEU A 172 11.23 -13.92 -39.63
N ALA A 173 9.93 -13.60 -39.65
CA ALA A 173 8.82 -14.37 -40.25
C ALA A 173 8.16 -15.39 -39.28
N THR A 174 6.96 -15.01 -38.81
CA THR A 174 5.74 -15.82 -38.61
C THR A 174 5.82 -17.26 -38.06
N ILE A 175 5.32 -17.46 -36.84
CA ILE A 175 4.62 -18.70 -36.42
C ILE A 175 3.23 -18.27 -35.94
N LEU A 176 2.25 -18.22 -36.84
CA LEU A 176 1.22 -19.25 -37.06
C LEU A 176 0.46 -19.64 -35.79
N GLY A 177 -0.66 -18.94 -35.59
CA GLY A 177 -1.79 -19.47 -34.85
C GLY A 177 -2.33 -20.71 -35.55
N ILE A 178 -2.17 -21.87 -34.92
CA ILE A 178 -2.88 -23.10 -35.26
C ILE A 178 -3.35 -23.67 -33.93
N GLY A 179 -4.57 -23.33 -33.53
CA GLY A 179 -5.16 -23.84 -32.30
C GLY A 179 -6.65 -23.58 -32.11
N ILE A 180 -7.33 -22.92 -33.05
CA ILE A 180 -8.76 -22.55 -32.89
C ILE A 180 -9.69 -23.34 -33.85
N ALA A 181 -9.14 -24.16 -34.76
CA ALA A 181 -9.95 -24.84 -35.79
C ALA A 181 -10.34 -26.30 -35.49
N TRP A 182 -10.06 -26.85 -34.29
CA TRP A 182 -10.46 -28.23 -33.93
C TRP A 182 -11.65 -28.32 -32.96
N GLY A 183 -12.27 -27.19 -32.63
CA GLY A 183 -13.36 -27.10 -31.66
C GLY A 183 -14.78 -27.16 -32.24
N ILE A 184 -14.96 -26.95 -33.56
CA ILE A 184 -16.29 -26.72 -34.15
C ILE A 184 -16.88 -27.98 -34.85
N SER A 185 -16.09 -29.02 -35.14
CA SER A 185 -16.57 -30.20 -35.89
C SER A 185 -17.06 -31.39 -35.04
N ARG A 186 -17.18 -31.28 -33.71
CA ARG A 186 -17.60 -32.40 -32.83
C ARG A 186 -18.96 -32.24 -32.13
N ARG A 187 -19.82 -31.32 -32.57
CA ARG A 187 -21.14 -31.10 -31.93
C ARG A 187 -22.34 -31.09 -32.89
N LEU A 188 -22.26 -31.81 -34.01
CA LEU A 188 -23.43 -32.14 -34.84
C LEU A 188 -23.37 -33.60 -35.30
N LYS A 189 -23.69 -34.49 -34.37
CA LYS A 189 -24.34 -35.78 -34.62
C LYS A 189 -25.01 -36.24 -33.33
#